data_AF-G3HJ85-F1
#
_entry.id   AF-G3HJ85-F1
#
_cell.length_a   1.000
_cell.length_b   1.000
_cell.length_c   1.000
_cell.angle_alpha   90.00
_cell.angle_beta   90.00
_cell.angle_gamma   90.00
#
_symmetry.space_group_name_H-M   'P 1'
#
loop_
_entity.id
_entity.type
_entity.pdbx_description
1 polymer ?
#
loop_
_entity_poly.entity_id
_entity_poly.type
_entity_poly.pdbx_seq_one_letter_code
_entity_poly.pdbx_strand_id
1 'polypeptide(L)'
;MEAEVDKLELMFQKADSDLDYIQYRLEYEIKTNHPDSAGEKNAVAILKELSAIKSRYQALCARFKPLSIEQKENKSRICATLSKTMTTIQELQKQTDLELTQLTEEEKAVTEQLKSHMPDL
;
A
#
# COMPACT_ATOMS: atom_id res chain seq x y z
N MET A 1 -65.10 12.82 -15.18
CA MET A 1 -63.94 12.68 -14.29
C MET A 1 -63.56 11.21 -14.18
N GLU A 2 -64.49 10.34 -13.79
CA GLU A 2 -64.30 8.87 -13.70
C GLU A 2 -63.65 8.24 -14.94
N ALA A 3 -64.21 8.45 -16.14
CA ALA A 3 -63.64 7.87 -17.37
C ALA A 3 -62.18 8.30 -17.69
N GLU A 4 -61.74 9.49 -17.27
CA GLU A 4 -60.33 9.90 -17.45
C GLU A 4 -59.42 9.29 -16.37
N VAL A 5 -59.96 9.03 -15.17
CA VAL A 5 -59.25 8.30 -14.11
C VAL A 5 -59.10 6.83 -14.51
N ASP A 6 -60.14 6.19 -15.03
CA ASP A 6 -60.09 4.80 -15.50
C ASP A 6 -59.08 4.63 -16.65
N LYS A 7 -59.03 5.60 -17.56
CA LYS A 7 -58.05 5.63 -18.65
C LYS A 7 -56.62 5.79 -18.12
N LEU A 8 -56.42 6.64 -17.12
CA LEU A 8 -55.12 6.83 -16.50
C LEU A 8 -54.68 5.56 -15.74
N GLU A 9 -55.59 4.92 -15.02
CA GLU A 9 -55.34 3.64 -14.35
C GLU A 9 -54.94 2.56 -15.36
N LEU A 10 -55.65 2.46 -16.49
CA LEU A 10 -55.30 1.53 -17.56
C LEU A 10 -53.93 1.82 -18.17
N MET A 11 -53.55 3.09 -18.32
CA MET A 11 -52.21 3.46 -18.77
C MET A 11 -51.12 3.03 -17.78
N PHE A 12 -51.36 3.17 -16.48
CA PHE A 12 -50.44 2.68 -15.46
C PHE A 12 -50.34 1.16 -15.45
N GLN A 13 -51.47 0.44 -15.49
CA GLN A 13 -51.47 -1.02 -15.57
C GLN A 13 -50.71 -1.53 -16.81
N LYS A 14 -50.89 -0.86 -17.95
CA LYS A 14 -50.14 -1.18 -19.17
C LYS A 14 -48.64 -0.90 -18.97
N ALA A 15 -48.29 0.27 -18.46
CA ALA A 15 -46.89 0.65 -18.22
C ALA A 15 -46.18 -0.33 -17.28
N ASP A 16 -46.84 -0.75 -16.20
CA ASP A 16 -46.32 -1.75 -15.27
C ASP A 16 -46.12 -3.10 -15.98
N SER A 17 -47.10 -3.56 -16.76
CA SER A 17 -46.97 -4.82 -17.51
C SER A 17 -45.88 -4.77 -18.60
N ASP A 18 -45.68 -3.61 -19.23
CA ASP A 18 -44.61 -3.40 -20.21
C ASP A 18 -43.24 -3.48 -19.53
N LEU A 19 -43.09 -2.90 -18.33
CA LEU A 19 -41.85 -2.98 -17.53
C LEU A 19 -41.57 -4.41 -17.07
N ASP A 20 -42.58 -5.14 -16.58
CA ASP A 20 -42.46 -6.54 -16.21
C ASP A 20 -42.01 -7.41 -17.39
N TYR A 21 -42.56 -7.16 -18.58
CA TYR A 21 -42.17 -7.89 -19.78
C TYR A 21 -40.72 -7.60 -20.20
N ILE A 22 -40.27 -6.34 -20.09
CA ILE A 22 -38.87 -5.96 -20.34
C ILE A 22 -37.95 -6.69 -19.35
N GLN A 23 -38.28 -6.68 -18.06
CA GLN A 23 -37.51 -7.40 -17.04
C GLN A 23 -37.44 -8.90 -17.35
N TYR A 24 -38.58 -9.53 -17.64
CA TYR A 24 -38.65 -10.96 -17.97
C TYR A 24 -37.74 -11.31 -19.15
N ARG A 25 -37.79 -10.53 -20.23
CA ARG A 25 -36.94 -10.74 -21.41
C ARG A 25 -35.46 -10.62 -21.08
N LEU A 26 -35.06 -9.59 -20.32
CA LEU A 26 -33.67 -9.40 -19.92
C LEU A 26 -33.17 -10.55 -19.05
N GLU A 27 -33.97 -10.98 -18.06
CA GLU A 27 -33.61 -12.13 -17.23
C GLU A 27 -33.44 -13.41 -18.05
N TYR A 28 -34.33 -13.65 -19.01
CA TYR A 28 -34.25 -14.80 -19.91
C TYR A 28 -32.98 -14.75 -20.77
N GLU A 29 -32.67 -13.60 -21.37
CA GLU A 29 -31.47 -13.40 -22.20
C GLU A 29 -30.18 -13.54 -21.36
N ILE A 30 -30.14 -13.02 -20.12
CA ILE A 30 -28.99 -13.16 -19.22
C ILE A 30 -28.77 -14.63 -18.83
N LYS A 31 -29.84 -15.35 -18.47
CA LYS A 31 -29.77 -16.77 -18.08
C LYS A 31 -29.37 -17.68 -19.23
N THR A 32 -29.80 -17.38 -20.46
CA THR A 32 -29.54 -18.23 -21.64
C THR A 32 -28.18 -17.98 -22.28
N ASN A 33 -27.67 -16.74 -22.29
CA ASN A 33 -26.39 -16.42 -22.92
C ASN A 33 -25.15 -16.81 -22.08
N HIS A 34 -25.31 -17.14 -20.79
CA HIS A 34 -24.21 -17.57 -19.91
C HIS A 34 -24.60 -18.83 -19.13
N PRO A 35 -24.67 -20.01 -19.80
CA PRO A 35 -25.09 -21.24 -19.15
C PRO A 35 -24.12 -21.71 -18.05
N ASP A 36 -22.87 -21.24 -18.07
CA ASP A 36 -21.88 -21.49 -17.02
C ASP A 36 -20.92 -20.29 -16.90
N SER A 37 -21.34 -19.22 -16.22
CA SER A 37 -20.42 -18.17 -15.75
C SER A 37 -19.67 -18.57 -14.48
N ALA A 38 -19.64 -19.86 -14.14
CA ALA A 38 -19.08 -20.41 -12.91
C ALA A 38 -17.61 -20.02 -12.63
N GLY A 39 -16.88 -19.49 -13.63
CA GLY A 39 -15.51 -18.97 -13.49
C GLY A 39 -15.35 -17.45 -13.49
N GLU A 40 -16.33 -16.66 -13.96
CA GLU A 40 -16.19 -15.20 -14.03
C GLU A 40 -16.72 -14.54 -12.75
N LYS A 41 -15.81 -13.90 -12.02
CA LYS A 41 -16.18 -13.13 -10.82
C LYS A 41 -17.12 -12.00 -11.23
N ASN A 42 -18.34 -12.01 -10.70
CA ASN A 42 -19.27 -10.91 -10.85
C ASN A 42 -18.63 -9.60 -10.34
N ALA A 43 -18.94 -8.47 -10.98
CA ALA A 43 -18.52 -7.11 -10.60
C ALA A 43 -18.58 -6.83 -9.10
N VAL A 44 -19.61 -7.32 -8.38
CA VAL A 44 -19.72 -7.17 -6.92
C VAL A 44 -18.56 -7.84 -6.18
N ALA A 45 -18.14 -9.03 -6.60
CA ALA A 45 -17.02 -9.74 -6.02
C ALA A 45 -15.69 -9.02 -6.33
N ILE A 46 -15.51 -8.56 -7.56
CA ILE A 46 -14.33 -7.79 -7.97
C ILE A 46 -14.18 -6.52 -7.13
N LEU A 47 -15.28 -5.78 -6.92
CA LEU A 47 -15.26 -4.55 -6.10
C LEU A 47 -14.87 -4.83 -4.65
N LYS A 48 -15.35 -5.93 -4.07
CA LYS A 48 -14.96 -6.37 -2.71
C LYS A 48 -13.47 -6.70 -2.64
N GLU A 49 -12.96 -7.45 -3.59
CA GLU A 49 -11.53 -7.80 -3.65
C GLU A 49 -10.65 -6.57 -3.82
N LEU A 50 -11.03 -5.64 -4.69
CA LEU A 50 -10.30 -4.40 -4.92
C LEU A 50 -10.24 -3.53 -3.65
N SER A 51 -11.35 -3.44 -2.92
CA SER A 51 -11.39 -2.76 -1.62
C SER A 51 -10.46 -3.42 -0.59
N ALA A 52 -10.46 -4.76 -0.52
CA ALA A 52 -9.58 -5.50 0.37
C ALA A 52 -8.09 -5.30 0.03
N ILE A 53 -7.73 -5.32 -1.26
CA ILE A 53 -6.36 -5.05 -1.73
C ILE A 53 -5.93 -3.63 -1.36
N LYS A 54 -6.78 -2.64 -1.62
CA LYS A 54 -6.52 -1.23 -1.29
C LYS A 54 -6.26 -1.05 0.21
N SER A 55 -7.08 -1.66 1.06
CA SER A 55 -6.92 -1.62 2.52
C SER A 55 -5.59 -2.24 2.97
N ARG A 56 -5.26 -3.43 2.45
CA ARG A 56 -3.98 -4.10 2.75
C ARG A 56 -2.77 -3.27 2.34
N TYR A 57 -2.81 -2.66 1.16
CA TYR A 57 -1.74 -1.78 0.70
C TYR A 57 -1.58 -0.56 1.62
N GLN A 58 -2.67 0.10 1.99
CA GLN A 58 -2.63 1.25 2.90
C GLN A 58 -2.05 0.86 4.27
N ALA A 59 -2.46 -0.28 4.83
CA ALA A 59 -1.91 -0.79 6.08
C ALA A 59 -0.41 -1.09 5.98
N LEU A 60 0.04 -1.67 4.86
CA LEU A 60 1.46 -1.93 4.61
C LEU A 60 2.26 -0.62 4.54
N CYS A 61 1.77 0.38 3.80
CA CYS A 61 2.40 1.69 3.73
C CYS A 61 2.47 2.37 5.10
N ALA A 62 1.40 2.30 5.89
CA ALA A 62 1.36 2.88 7.24
C ALA A 62 2.39 2.22 8.17
N ARG A 63 2.63 0.91 8.04
CA ARG A 63 3.67 0.19 8.78
C ARG A 63 5.09 0.49 8.29
N PHE A 64 5.27 0.61 6.98
CA PHE A 64 6.59 0.80 6.38
C PHE A 64 7.18 2.20 6.64
N LYS A 65 6.33 3.24 6.62
CA LYS A 65 6.77 4.64 6.85
C LYS A 65 7.58 4.83 8.14
N PRO A 66 7.09 4.47 9.34
CA PRO A 66 7.86 4.65 10.57
C PRO A 66 9.10 3.74 10.60
N LEU A 67 9.02 2.52 10.06
CA LEU A 67 10.17 1.61 10.00
C LEU A 67 11.33 2.19 9.18
N SER A 68 11.04 2.86 8.07
CA SER A 68 12.07 3.53 7.26
C SER A 68 12.72 4.70 8.00
N ILE A 69 11.96 5.45 8.80
CA ILE A 69 12.46 6.54 9.64
C ILE A 69 13.36 5.95 10.74
N GLU A 70 12.87 4.96 11.47
CA GLU A 70 13.61 4.30 12.55
C GLU A 70 14.90 3.66 12.05
N GLN A 71 14.88 3.04 10.87
CA GLN A 71 16.09 2.47 10.26
C GLN A 71 17.13 3.55 9.94
N LYS A 72 16.70 4.72 9.41
CA LYS A 72 17.59 5.86 9.15
C LYS A 72 18.16 6.41 10.46
N GLU A 73 17.33 6.60 11.48
CA GLU A 73 17.74 7.10 12.80
C GLU A 73 18.70 6.13 13.49
N ASN A 74 18.41 4.83 13.46
CA ASN A 74 19.25 3.82 14.10
C ASN A 74 20.62 3.73 13.41
N LYS A 75 20.63 3.74 12.05
CA LYS A 75 21.89 3.82 11.30
C LYS A 75 22.69 5.06 11.70
N SER A 76 22.06 6.24 11.74
CA SER A 76 22.71 7.48 12.16
C SER A 76 23.29 7.39 13.59
N ARG A 77 22.53 6.83 14.53
CA ARG A 77 22.96 6.65 15.94
C ARG A 77 24.15 5.70 16.06
N ILE A 78 24.10 4.56 15.37
CA ILE A 78 25.22 3.60 15.35
C ILE A 78 26.46 4.28 14.80
N CYS A 79 26.32 5.01 13.69
CA CYS A 79 27.44 5.71 13.06
C CYS A 79 28.04 6.76 14.00
N ALA A 80 27.22 7.62 14.61
CA ALA A 80 27.67 8.63 15.55
C ALA A 80 28.37 8.02 16.77
N THR A 81 27.86 6.89 17.27
CA THR A 81 28.46 6.17 18.41
C THR A 81 29.81 5.59 18.03
N LEU A 82 29.91 4.93 16.88
CA LEU A 82 31.17 4.38 16.37
C LEU A 82 32.22 5.47 16.16
N SER A 83 31.85 6.59 15.53
CA SER A 83 32.78 7.71 15.32
C SER A 83 33.29 8.28 16.64
N LYS A 84 32.43 8.46 17.64
CA LYS A 84 32.84 8.94 18.97
C LYS A 84 33.80 7.97 19.65
N THR A 85 33.47 6.68 19.68
CA THR A 85 34.34 5.63 20.25
C THR A 85 35.70 5.61 19.56
N MET A 86 35.72 5.72 18.23
CA MET A 86 36.97 5.78 17.46
C MET A 86 37.84 6.97 17.88
N THR A 87 37.25 8.17 18.00
CA THR A 87 37.96 9.37 18.45
C THR A 87 38.52 9.20 19.86
N THR A 88 37.73 8.67 20.80
CA THR A 88 38.17 8.43 22.17
C THR A 88 39.32 7.41 22.25
N ILE A 89 39.26 6.31 21.46
CA ILE A 89 40.37 5.34 21.38
C ILE A 89 41.64 6.02 20.86
N GLN A 90 41.55 6.82 19.81
CA GLN A 90 42.69 7.55 19.25
C GLN A 90 43.29 8.54 20.25
N GLU A 91 42.46 9.23 21.04
CA GLU A 91 42.92 10.13 22.11
C GLU A 91 43.65 9.38 23.21
N LEU A 92 43.12 8.23 23.66
CA LEU A 92 43.76 7.39 24.68
C LEU A 92 45.09 6.80 24.18
N GLN A 93 45.15 6.34 22.92
CA GLN A 93 46.40 5.85 22.32
C GLN A 93 47.49 6.91 22.33
N LYS A 94 47.15 8.16 21.95
CA LYS A 94 48.07 9.30 22.01
C LYS A 94 48.56 9.62 23.43
N GLN A 95 47.74 9.40 24.45
CA GLN A 95 48.12 9.64 25.85
C GLN A 95 49.06 8.56 26.42
N THR A 96 49.07 7.36 25.84
CA THR A 96 49.78 6.20 26.40
C THR A 96 51.06 5.86 25.62
N ASP A 97 51.48 6.72 24.68
CA ASP A 97 52.60 6.51 23.75
C ASP A 97 52.57 5.14 23.02
N LEU A 98 51.37 4.56 22.85
CA LEU A 98 51.17 3.37 22.03
C LEU A 98 51.26 3.79 20.56
N GLU A 99 52.08 3.09 19.76
CA GLU A 99 52.12 3.33 18.31
C GLU A 99 50.71 3.18 17.72
N LEU A 100 50.26 4.26 17.08
CA LEU A 100 48.98 4.37 16.43
C LEU A 100 48.98 3.37 15.26
N THR A 101 48.38 2.18 15.45
CA THR A 101 48.19 1.25 14.34
C THR A 101 47.32 1.98 13.32
N GLN A 102 47.88 2.29 12.14
CA GLN A 102 47.14 2.99 11.10
C GLN A 102 45.90 2.17 10.77
N LEU A 103 44.74 2.85 10.63
CA LEU A 103 43.53 2.18 10.17
C LEU A 103 43.87 1.37 8.91
N THR A 104 43.49 0.11 8.94
CA THR A 104 43.52 -0.75 7.76
C THR A 104 42.65 -0.16 6.66
N GLU A 105 42.96 -0.48 5.41
CA GLU A 105 42.20 -0.03 4.23
C GLU A 105 40.69 -0.33 4.36
N GLU A 106 40.36 -1.46 5.00
CA GLU A 106 38.98 -1.86 5.28
C GLU A 106 38.29 -0.90 6.28
N GLU A 107 38.97 -0.48 7.34
CA GLU A 107 38.42 0.48 8.32
C GLU A 107 38.25 1.89 7.72
N LYS A 108 39.16 2.30 6.81
CA LYS A 108 39.02 3.55 6.06
C LYS A 108 37.84 3.49 5.10
N ALA A 109 37.65 2.38 4.39
CA ALA A 109 36.51 2.19 3.50
C ALA A 109 35.18 2.21 4.26
N VAL A 110 35.12 1.61 5.45
CA VAL A 110 33.93 1.64 6.32
C VAL A 110 33.61 3.06 6.79
N THR A 111 34.62 3.87 7.13
CA THR A 111 34.41 5.27 7.53
C THR A 111 33.97 6.17 6.36
N GLU A 112 34.46 5.94 5.14
CA GLU A 112 33.98 6.63 3.93
C GLU A 112 32.57 6.21 3.51
N GLN A 113 32.24 4.91 3.58
CA GLN A 113 30.87 4.43 3.37
C GLN A 113 29.90 5.01 4.41
N LEU A 114 30.36 5.20 5.65
CA LEU A 114 29.59 5.84 6.71
C LEU A 114 29.26 7.30 6.36
N LYS A 115 30.26 8.07 5.90
CA LYS A 115 30.12 9.48 5.52
C LYS A 115 29.22 9.66 4.29
N SER A 116 29.41 8.84 3.26
CA SER A 116 28.63 8.96 2.00
C SER A 116 27.15 8.66 2.16
N HIS A 117 26.76 7.84 3.14
CA HIS A 117 25.35 7.55 3.43
C HIS A 117 24.65 8.62 4.28
N MET A 118 25.35 9.69 4.66
CA MET A 118 24.87 10.74 5.56
C MET A 118 25.39 12.12 5.09
N PRO A 119 24.87 12.69 3.99
CA PRO A 119 25.34 13.99 3.49
C PRO A 119 25.01 15.19 4.40
N ASP A 120 24.12 15.00 5.39
CA ASP A 120 23.61 16.08 6.26
C ASP A 120 24.26 16.14 7.66
N LEU A 121 25.40 15.47 7.89
CA LEU A 121 26.22 15.62 9.11
C LEU A 121 27.55 16.32 8.82
#